data_AF-A0A256FYH0-F1
#
_entry.id   AF-A0A256FYH0-F1
#
_cell.length_a   1.000
_cell.length_b   1.000
_cell.length_c   1.000
_cell.angle_alpha   90.00
_cell.angle_beta   90.00
_cell.angle_gamma   90.00
#
_symmetry.space_group_name_H-M   'P 1'
#
loop_
_entity.id
_entity.type
_entity.pdbx_description
1 polymer ?
#
loop_
_entity_poly.entity_id
_entity_poly.type
_entity_poly.pdbx_seq_one_letter_code
_entity_poly.pdbx_strand_id
1 'polypeptide(L)'
;MFGKRWGGELRLPQKDGAGSYFVDWVLALVDANGKLKEFVAVEVQTIDTTGNYRNGREALLTQERTNPMTSAGLNWENVNKRILPQLIYKGQVLQREALCRKGLFFVCPRPVYTRIMARLGGVGGLIRYALQPASITFLAYEHEEASIIDGATVQLKAVPPHSTTVYKVQEAFNNVTLPDENVYKTAIEAALSR
;
A
#
# COMPACT_ATOMS: atom_id res chain seq x y z
N MET A 1 -19.79 -2.23 7.62
CA MET A 1 -18.40 -1.87 7.25
C MET A 1 -17.80 -1.15 8.44
N PHE A 2 -16.60 -1.54 8.87
CA PHE A 2 -15.85 -0.87 9.93
C PHE A 2 -14.69 -0.10 9.31
N GLY A 3 -14.48 1.17 9.69
CA GLY A 3 -13.33 1.99 9.31
C GLY A 3 -13.33 3.34 10.03
N LYS A 4 -12.25 4.12 9.91
CA LYS A 4 -12.01 5.36 10.70
C LYS A 4 -13.20 6.34 10.77
N ARG A 5 -14.01 6.41 9.71
CA ARG A 5 -15.21 7.27 9.63
C ARG A 5 -16.53 6.48 9.60
N TRP A 6 -16.49 5.16 9.76
CA TRP A 6 -17.59 4.22 9.60
C TRP A 6 -17.55 3.18 10.72
N GLY A 7 -17.93 3.55 11.95
CA GLY A 7 -17.95 2.61 13.09
C GLY A 7 -16.60 2.32 13.76
N GLY A 8 -15.52 2.95 13.31
CA GLY A 8 -14.17 2.85 13.89
C GLY A 8 -13.31 1.76 13.25
N GLU A 9 -11.99 1.92 13.33
CA GLU A 9 -11.03 0.88 12.94
C GLU A 9 -11.03 -0.25 13.97
N LEU A 10 -11.06 -1.50 13.50
CA LEU A 10 -10.99 -2.67 14.37
C LEU A 10 -9.54 -2.95 14.76
N ARG A 11 -9.29 -3.10 16.06
CA ARG A 11 -7.99 -3.48 16.62
C ARG A 11 -7.80 -4.98 16.55
N LEU A 12 -6.68 -5.44 16.02
CA LEU A 12 -6.24 -6.83 16.13
C LEU A 12 -5.55 -7.06 17.50
N PRO A 13 -5.72 -8.23 18.13
CA PRO A 13 -5.15 -8.53 19.44
C PRO A 13 -3.61 -8.54 19.42
N GLN A 14 -3.03 -8.18 20.58
CA GLN A 14 -1.61 -7.87 20.77
C GLN A 14 -0.72 -9.12 20.74
N LYS A 15 0.49 -8.99 20.20
CA LYS A 15 1.59 -9.91 20.50
C LYS A 15 2.45 -9.24 21.59
N ASP A 16 2.48 -9.83 22.78
CA ASP A 16 3.41 -9.49 23.86
C ASP A 16 3.47 -8.01 24.30
N GLY A 17 2.32 -7.31 24.32
CA GLY A 17 2.20 -5.98 24.95
C GLY A 17 2.82 -4.80 24.20
N ALA A 18 3.41 -5.00 23.01
CA ALA A 18 3.99 -3.92 22.20
C ALA A 18 3.35 -3.88 20.80
N GLY A 19 2.49 -2.88 20.57
CA GLY A 19 1.94 -2.52 19.27
C GLY A 19 0.45 -2.87 19.09
N SER A 20 -0.36 -1.86 18.77
CA SER A 20 -1.74 -2.03 18.29
C SER A 20 -1.75 -2.06 16.76
N TYR A 21 -2.21 -3.17 16.18
CA TYR A 21 -2.41 -3.28 14.73
C TYR A 21 -3.86 -2.94 14.40
N PHE A 22 -4.02 -2.06 13.41
CA PHE A 22 -5.31 -1.66 12.87
C PHE A 22 -5.40 -2.13 11.44
N VAL A 23 -6.54 -2.67 11.07
CA VAL A 23 -6.93 -2.75 9.68
C VAL A 23 -7.72 -1.49 9.36
N ASP A 24 -7.41 -0.83 8.25
CA ASP A 24 -8.13 0.39 7.88
C ASP A 24 -9.62 0.09 7.83
N TRP A 25 -9.99 -0.92 7.02
CA TRP A 25 -11.38 -1.24 6.74
C TRP A 25 -11.63 -2.75 6.89
N VAL A 26 -12.74 -3.11 7.53
CA VAL A 26 -13.22 -4.50 7.60
C VAL A 26 -14.61 -4.60 7.00
N LEU A 27 -14.73 -5.50 6.01
CA LEU A 27 -16.01 -5.85 5.41
C LEU A 27 -16.48 -7.16 6.04
N ALA A 28 -17.44 -7.05 6.95
CA ALA A 28 -18.05 -8.19 7.64
C ALA A 28 -19.34 -8.62 6.92
N LEU A 29 -19.40 -9.89 6.54
CA LEU A 29 -20.62 -10.55 6.10
C LEU A 29 -21.34 -11.11 7.33
N VAL A 30 -22.54 -10.61 7.60
CA VAL A 30 -23.42 -11.08 8.68
C VAL A 30 -24.59 -11.88 8.11
N ASP A 31 -25.09 -12.83 8.89
CA ASP A 31 -26.33 -13.54 8.56
C ASP A 31 -27.59 -12.80 9.02
N ALA A 32 -28.75 -13.41 8.77
CA ALA A 32 -30.05 -12.85 9.13
C ALA A 32 -30.23 -12.60 10.64
N ASN A 33 -29.42 -13.24 11.50
CA ASN A 33 -29.43 -13.06 12.95
C ASN A 33 -28.34 -12.09 13.43
N GLY A 34 -27.61 -11.45 12.51
CA GLY A 34 -26.51 -10.55 12.83
C GLY A 34 -25.22 -11.26 13.23
N LYS A 35 -25.11 -12.59 13.04
CA LYS A 35 -23.88 -13.33 13.36
C LYS A 35 -22.88 -13.22 12.22
N LEU A 36 -21.61 -12.99 12.58
CA LEU A 36 -20.51 -12.93 11.62
C LEU A 36 -20.30 -14.29 10.93
N LYS A 37 -20.38 -14.30 9.59
CA LYS A 37 -20.14 -15.48 8.74
C LYS A 37 -18.76 -15.49 8.11
N GLU A 38 -18.32 -14.33 7.64
CA GLU A 38 -17.04 -14.15 6.96
C GLU A 38 -16.64 -12.69 7.09
N PHE A 39 -15.36 -12.38 7.00
CA PHE A 39 -14.92 -11.02 6.76
C PHE A 39 -13.71 -10.98 5.83
N VAL A 40 -13.47 -9.79 5.28
CA VAL A 40 -12.22 -9.46 4.61
C VAL A 40 -11.65 -8.17 5.18
N ALA A 41 -10.32 -8.11 5.21
CA ALA A 41 -9.58 -6.92 5.58
C ALA A 41 -9.24 -6.12 4.32
N VAL A 42 -9.37 -4.80 4.40
CA VAL A 42 -9.03 -3.86 3.33
C VAL A 42 -8.08 -2.81 3.90
N GLU A 43 -6.95 -2.66 3.23
CA GLU A 43 -5.91 -1.67 3.52
C GLU A 43 -5.86 -0.68 2.37
N VAL A 44 -5.90 0.61 2.68
CA VAL A 44 -5.90 1.67 1.68
C VAL A 44 -4.66 2.52 1.90
N GLN A 45 -3.76 2.51 0.91
CA GLN A 45 -2.50 3.23 1.04
C GLN A 45 -2.23 4.09 -0.18
N THR A 46 -2.05 5.39 0.06
CA THR A 46 -1.51 6.35 -0.89
C THR A 46 0.00 6.47 -0.71
N ILE A 47 0.59 7.50 -1.30
CA ILE A 47 2.02 7.77 -1.18
C ILE A 47 2.26 9.03 -0.35
N ASP A 48 3.22 8.95 0.56
CA ASP A 48 3.72 10.11 1.29
C ASP A 48 4.66 10.92 0.42
N THR A 49 4.79 12.21 0.71
CA THR A 49 5.76 13.08 0.05
C THR A 49 7.05 13.18 0.85
N THR A 50 8.19 13.32 0.17
CA THR A 50 9.42 13.89 0.74
C THR A 50 9.43 15.40 0.55
N GLY A 51 10.37 16.10 1.18
CA GLY A 51 10.50 17.55 1.01
C GLY A 51 9.29 18.32 1.57
N ASN A 52 8.97 19.46 0.96
CA ASN A 52 7.91 20.33 1.44
C ASN A 52 7.17 21.01 0.27
N TYR A 53 5.83 21.05 0.35
CA TYR A 53 4.96 21.73 -0.61
C TYR A 53 4.30 23.00 -0.03
N ARG A 54 4.73 23.46 1.15
CA ARG A 54 4.16 24.65 1.83
C ARG A 54 4.16 25.89 0.95
N ASN A 55 5.25 26.17 0.23
CA ASN A 55 5.34 27.34 -0.65
C ASN A 55 4.30 27.27 -1.78
N GLY A 56 4.08 26.08 -2.36
CA GLY A 56 3.03 25.87 -3.36
C GLY A 56 1.64 26.14 -2.78
N ARG A 57 1.36 25.65 -1.57
CA ARG A 57 0.09 25.95 -0.88
C ARG A 57 -0.10 27.44 -0.61
N GLU A 58 0.92 28.11 -0.08
CA GLU A 58 0.86 29.54 0.24
C GLU A 58 0.63 30.39 -1.01
N ALA A 59 1.30 30.05 -2.11
CA ALA A 59 1.12 30.71 -3.41
C ALA A 59 -0.29 30.53 -4.00
N LEU A 60 -0.92 29.37 -3.81
CA LEU A 60 -2.31 29.13 -4.23
C LEU A 60 -3.35 29.89 -3.38
N LEU A 61 -2.97 30.37 -2.19
CA LEU A 61 -3.84 31.16 -1.32
C LEU A 61 -3.76 32.66 -1.59
N THR A 62 -2.78 33.12 -2.39
CA THR A 62 -2.73 34.53 -2.81
C THR A 62 -3.80 34.82 -3.87
N GLN A 63 -4.07 36.10 -4.12
CA GLN A 63 -5.01 36.50 -5.18
C GLN A 63 -4.54 36.06 -6.57
N GLU A 64 -3.22 35.98 -6.78
CA GLU A 64 -2.59 35.61 -8.05
C GLU A 64 -2.64 34.09 -8.31
N ARG A 65 -2.83 33.28 -7.26
CA ARG A 65 -2.92 31.80 -7.32
C ARG A 65 -1.81 31.15 -8.15
N THR A 66 -0.55 31.45 -7.82
CA THR A 66 0.60 30.92 -8.55
C THR A 66 0.95 29.49 -8.11
N ASN A 67 1.62 28.73 -8.97
CA ASN A 67 2.07 27.35 -8.70
C ASN A 67 3.60 27.25 -8.81
N PRO A 68 4.36 27.78 -7.82
CA PRO A 68 5.81 27.72 -7.83
C PRO A 68 6.30 26.28 -7.69
N MET A 69 7.50 26.02 -8.22
CA MET A 69 8.15 24.73 -8.02
C MET A 69 8.34 24.47 -6.51
N THR A 70 7.97 23.27 -6.07
CA THR A 70 8.15 22.82 -4.70
C THR A 70 9.28 21.80 -4.62
N SER A 71 9.85 21.61 -3.42
CA SER A 71 10.82 20.54 -3.19
C SER A 71 10.15 19.19 -2.91
N ALA A 72 8.82 19.12 -2.99
CA ALA A 72 8.08 17.91 -2.67
C ALA A 72 8.31 16.83 -3.73
N GLY A 73 8.78 15.67 -3.29
CA GLY A 73 8.93 14.47 -4.11
C GLY A 73 8.04 13.36 -3.59
N LEU A 74 7.93 12.26 -4.33
CA LEU A 74 7.22 11.06 -3.89
C LEU A 74 8.17 10.19 -3.04
N ASN A 75 7.73 9.79 -1.83
CA ASN A 75 8.53 8.98 -0.91
C ASN A 75 8.48 7.49 -1.28
N TRP A 76 9.15 7.14 -2.38
CA TRP A 76 9.23 5.77 -2.84
C TRP A 76 9.95 4.83 -1.86
N GLU A 77 10.85 5.36 -1.02
CA GLU A 77 11.52 4.54 0.00
C GLU A 77 10.53 4.01 1.04
N ASN A 78 9.53 4.80 1.43
CA ASN A 78 8.52 4.39 2.39
C ASN A 78 7.67 3.21 1.87
N VAL A 79 7.45 3.12 0.56
CA VAL A 79 6.79 1.98 -0.07
C VAL A 79 7.53 0.67 0.24
N ASN A 80 8.86 0.70 0.16
CA ASN A 80 9.71 -0.47 0.40
C ASN A 80 9.92 -0.76 1.90
N LYS A 81 10.12 0.29 2.71
CA LYS A 81 10.44 0.15 4.13
C LYS A 81 9.22 -0.14 5.01
N ARG A 82 8.03 0.35 4.63
CA ARG A 82 6.83 0.32 5.48
C ARG A 82 5.68 -0.47 4.88
N ILE A 83 5.30 -0.21 3.62
CA ILE A 83 4.08 -0.81 3.04
C ILE A 83 4.21 -2.33 2.93
N LEU A 84 5.24 -2.84 2.25
CA LEU A 84 5.40 -4.28 2.03
C LEU A 84 5.52 -5.10 3.32
N PRO A 85 6.37 -4.73 4.31
CA PRO A 85 6.42 -5.42 5.60
C PRO A 85 5.07 -5.43 6.33
N GLN A 86 4.30 -4.33 6.27
CA GLN A 86 2.97 -4.26 6.88
C GLN A 86 1.97 -5.19 6.21
N LEU A 87 1.97 -5.26 4.86
CA LEU A 87 1.08 -6.17 4.13
C LEU A 87 1.40 -7.65 4.42
N ILE A 88 2.68 -8.02 4.46
CA ILE A 88 3.11 -9.38 4.78
C ILE A 88 2.67 -9.74 6.20
N TYR A 89 2.96 -8.88 7.17
CA TYR A 89 2.60 -9.10 8.57
C TYR A 89 1.07 -9.22 8.76
N LYS A 90 0.29 -8.27 8.23
CA LYS A 90 -1.18 -8.29 8.32
C LYS A 90 -1.76 -9.54 7.64
N GLY A 91 -1.23 -9.90 6.48
CA GLY A 91 -1.62 -11.12 5.79
C GLY A 91 -1.37 -12.41 6.61
N GLN A 92 -0.24 -12.50 7.30
CA GLN A 92 0.08 -13.63 8.20
C GLN A 92 -0.85 -13.68 9.42
N VAL A 93 -1.20 -12.51 9.99
CA VAL A 93 -2.16 -12.45 11.11
C VAL A 93 -3.54 -12.93 10.63
N LEU A 94 -4.03 -12.38 9.52
CA LEU A 94 -5.35 -12.72 8.95
C LEU A 94 -5.45 -14.18 8.51
N GLN A 95 -4.35 -14.83 8.16
CA GLN A 95 -4.33 -16.26 7.86
C GLN A 95 -4.81 -17.12 9.05
N ARG A 96 -4.58 -16.67 10.29
CA ARG A 96 -4.97 -17.41 11.50
C ARG A 96 -6.46 -17.27 11.83
N GLU A 97 -7.16 -16.35 11.16
CA GLU A 97 -8.56 -16.07 11.39
C GLU A 97 -9.46 -17.04 10.61
N ALA A 98 -10.23 -17.86 11.33
CA ALA A 98 -11.09 -18.89 10.73
C ALA A 98 -12.18 -18.33 9.79
N LEU A 99 -12.56 -17.06 9.99
CA LEU A 99 -13.59 -16.36 9.22
C LEU A 99 -13.00 -15.44 8.13
N CYS A 100 -11.67 -15.31 8.03
CA CYS A 100 -11.00 -14.55 6.98
C CYS A 100 -10.60 -15.47 5.82
N ARG A 101 -11.58 -15.79 4.96
CA ARG A 101 -11.40 -16.85 3.94
C ARG A 101 -10.85 -16.36 2.60
N LYS A 102 -10.80 -15.05 2.38
CA LYS A 102 -10.32 -14.42 1.13
C LYS A 102 -9.08 -13.55 1.32
N GLY A 103 -8.53 -13.55 2.54
CA GLY A 103 -7.31 -12.83 2.88
C GLY A 103 -7.47 -11.30 2.90
N LEU A 104 -6.39 -10.63 2.52
CA LEU A 104 -6.21 -9.19 2.59
C LEU A 104 -6.40 -8.54 1.21
N PHE A 105 -7.11 -7.40 1.18
CA PHE A 105 -7.21 -6.55 0.00
C PHE A 105 -6.39 -5.28 0.21
N PHE A 106 -5.53 -4.95 -0.74
CA PHE A 106 -4.70 -3.76 -0.70
C PHE A 106 -5.07 -2.82 -1.84
N VAL A 107 -5.60 -1.66 -1.50
CA VAL A 107 -6.08 -0.64 -2.44
C VAL A 107 -5.06 0.49 -2.53
N CYS A 108 -4.57 0.78 -3.73
CA CYS A 108 -3.57 1.84 -3.92
C CYS A 108 -3.65 2.49 -5.32
N PRO A 109 -3.09 3.70 -5.50
CA PRO A 109 -2.94 4.30 -6.83
C PRO A 109 -2.08 3.43 -7.76
N ARG A 110 -2.38 3.43 -9.06
CA ARG A 110 -1.62 2.71 -10.10
C ARG A 110 -0.11 2.93 -10.04
N PRO A 111 0.43 4.14 -9.82
CA PRO A 111 1.88 4.33 -9.68
C PRO A 111 2.51 3.57 -8.50
N VAL A 112 1.80 3.49 -7.37
CA VAL A 112 2.24 2.74 -6.17
C VAL A 112 2.23 1.24 -6.48
N TYR A 113 1.14 0.75 -7.08
CA TYR A 113 1.04 -0.63 -7.54
C TYR A 113 2.17 -1.02 -8.48
N THR A 114 2.45 -0.21 -9.51
CA THR A 114 3.52 -0.48 -10.48
C THR A 114 4.89 -0.57 -9.80
N ARG A 115 5.17 0.29 -8.82
CA ARG A 115 6.42 0.24 -8.05
C ARG A 115 6.52 -0.99 -7.17
N ILE A 116 5.43 -1.36 -6.48
CA ILE A 116 5.37 -2.58 -5.68
C ILE A 116 5.61 -3.80 -6.56
N MET A 117 4.92 -3.90 -7.69
CA MET A 117 5.08 -5.04 -8.61
C MET A 117 6.48 -5.10 -9.19
N ALA A 118 7.07 -3.97 -9.60
CA ALA A 118 8.46 -3.94 -10.06
C ALA A 118 9.45 -4.41 -8.98
N ARG A 119 9.19 -4.08 -7.71
CA ARG A 119 10.02 -4.53 -6.58
C ARG A 119 9.90 -6.03 -6.34
N LEU A 120 8.72 -6.60 -6.52
CA LEU A 120 8.45 -8.02 -6.26
C LEU A 120 8.74 -8.92 -7.48
N GLY A 121 9.68 -8.53 -8.35
CA GLY A 121 10.08 -9.33 -9.52
C GLY A 121 9.17 -9.17 -10.75
N GLY A 122 8.33 -8.14 -10.78
CA GLY A 122 7.40 -7.85 -11.87
C GLY A 122 6.15 -8.74 -11.87
N VAL A 123 5.25 -8.48 -12.82
CA VAL A 123 3.96 -9.23 -12.94
C VAL A 123 4.18 -10.72 -13.24
N GLY A 124 5.32 -11.08 -13.84
CA GLY A 124 5.72 -12.48 -14.07
C GLY A 124 6.34 -13.15 -12.84
N GLY A 125 6.88 -12.38 -11.88
CA GLY A 125 7.48 -12.91 -10.65
C GLY A 125 6.45 -13.30 -9.59
N LEU A 126 5.26 -12.68 -9.64
CA LEU A 126 4.14 -12.99 -8.76
C LEU A 126 3.08 -13.81 -9.49
N ILE A 127 3.11 -15.12 -9.26
CA ILE A 127 2.09 -16.04 -9.76
C ILE A 127 0.72 -15.65 -9.19
N ARG A 128 -0.30 -15.66 -10.05
CA ARG A 128 -1.68 -15.40 -9.65
C ARG A 128 -2.26 -16.60 -8.90
N TYR A 129 -2.89 -16.34 -7.77
CA TYR A 129 -3.65 -17.33 -7.01
C TYR A 129 -5.08 -16.87 -6.81
N ALA A 130 -6.01 -17.82 -6.70
CA ALA A 130 -7.38 -17.56 -6.30
C ALA A 130 -7.43 -16.94 -4.89
N LEU A 131 -8.56 -16.31 -4.56
CA LEU A 131 -8.82 -15.83 -3.21
C LEU A 131 -8.83 -17.02 -2.24
N GLN A 132 -8.05 -16.92 -1.18
CA GLN A 132 -7.90 -17.98 -0.19
C GLN A 132 -7.40 -17.38 1.14
N PRO A 133 -7.44 -18.14 2.25
CA PRO A 133 -6.71 -17.72 3.46
C PRO A 133 -5.25 -17.41 3.10
N ALA A 134 -4.70 -16.33 3.66
CA ALA A 134 -3.36 -15.84 3.33
C ALA A 134 -3.15 -15.36 1.88
N SER A 135 -4.19 -14.99 1.13
CA SER A 135 -4.01 -14.22 -0.10
C SER A 135 -3.87 -12.72 0.17
N ILE A 136 -3.11 -12.02 -0.69
CA ILE A 136 -3.11 -10.57 -0.83
C ILE A 136 -3.64 -10.25 -2.23
N THR A 137 -4.73 -9.48 -2.28
CA THR A 137 -5.33 -8.99 -3.52
C THR A 137 -5.02 -7.51 -3.68
N PHE A 138 -4.22 -7.19 -4.69
CA PHE A 138 -3.88 -5.83 -5.07
C PHE A 138 -4.99 -5.25 -5.97
N LEU A 139 -5.57 -4.15 -5.52
CA LEU A 139 -6.61 -3.38 -6.19
C LEU A 139 -6.04 -2.00 -6.53
N ALA A 140 -5.53 -1.85 -7.74
CA ALA A 140 -5.01 -0.57 -8.21
C ALA A 140 -6.14 0.29 -8.79
N TYR A 141 -6.06 1.60 -8.62
CA TYR A 141 -6.95 2.55 -9.28
C TYR A 141 -6.19 3.66 -10.00
N GLU A 142 -6.83 4.23 -11.02
CA GLU A 142 -6.41 5.41 -11.78
C GLU A 142 -7.54 6.44 -11.80
N HIS A 143 -7.25 7.67 -12.17
CA HIS A 143 -8.29 8.69 -12.35
C HIS A 143 -8.85 8.60 -13.76
N GLU A 144 -10.15 8.83 -13.92
CA GLU A 144 -10.79 8.87 -15.22
C GLU A 144 -10.48 10.21 -15.93
N GLU A 145 -9.60 10.16 -16.92
CA GLU A 145 -9.11 11.36 -17.62
C GLU A 145 -10.09 11.93 -18.65
N ALA A 146 -11.09 11.16 -19.08
CA ALA A 146 -11.97 11.51 -20.19
C ALA A 146 -12.98 12.64 -19.88
N SER A 147 -13.15 13.04 -18.61
CA SER A 147 -14.17 14.03 -18.20
C SER A 147 -13.78 14.79 -16.93
N ILE A 148 -12.59 15.40 -16.93
CA ILE A 148 -12.15 16.27 -15.83
C ILE A 148 -12.89 17.60 -15.93
N ILE A 149 -13.69 17.91 -14.91
CA ILE A 149 -14.39 19.19 -14.77
C ILE A 149 -13.72 19.96 -13.63
N ASP A 150 -13.32 21.20 -13.91
CA ASP A 150 -12.70 22.08 -12.92
C ASP A 150 -13.60 22.24 -11.68
N GLY A 151 -13.01 22.06 -10.50
CA GLY A 151 -13.72 22.12 -9.23
C GLY A 151 -14.51 20.86 -8.85
N ALA A 152 -14.59 19.85 -9.73
CA ALA A 152 -15.21 18.56 -9.42
C ALA A 152 -14.17 17.50 -9.05
N THR A 153 -14.58 16.52 -8.24
CA THR A 153 -13.75 15.34 -7.97
C THR A 153 -13.70 14.44 -9.20
N VAL A 154 -12.50 14.03 -9.61
CA VAL A 154 -12.33 13.08 -10.72
C VAL A 154 -12.70 11.67 -10.25
N GLN A 155 -13.48 10.96 -11.06
CA GLN A 155 -13.88 9.58 -10.74
C GLN A 155 -12.69 8.63 -10.75
N LEU A 156 -12.76 7.60 -9.90
CA LEU A 156 -11.76 6.55 -9.85
C LEU A 156 -12.16 5.40 -10.76
N LYS A 157 -11.19 4.94 -11.55
CA LYS A 157 -11.30 3.77 -12.41
C LYS A 157 -10.44 2.65 -11.84
N ALA A 158 -11.05 1.49 -11.59
CA ALA A 158 -10.33 0.31 -11.12
C ALA A 158 -9.51 -0.32 -12.25
N VAL A 159 -8.28 -0.72 -11.93
CA VAL A 159 -7.41 -1.54 -12.78
C VAL A 159 -7.69 -3.03 -12.45
N PRO A 160 -7.51 -3.97 -13.40
CA PRO A 160 -7.71 -5.39 -13.13
C PRO A 160 -6.96 -5.89 -11.88
N PRO A 161 -7.62 -6.66 -11.00
CA PRO A 161 -7.03 -7.08 -9.74
C PRO A 161 -5.94 -8.14 -9.94
N HIS A 162 -4.90 -8.07 -9.12
CA HIS A 162 -3.86 -9.10 -9.02
C HIS A 162 -3.90 -9.74 -7.64
N SER A 163 -4.21 -11.03 -7.56
CA SER A 163 -4.24 -11.78 -6.29
C SER A 163 -3.11 -12.81 -6.27
N THR A 164 -2.41 -12.88 -5.15
CA THR A 164 -1.33 -13.84 -4.89
C THR A 164 -1.31 -14.23 -3.41
N THR A 165 -0.34 -15.03 -2.96
CA THR A 165 -0.22 -15.41 -1.54
C THR A 165 0.74 -14.51 -0.79
N VAL A 166 0.52 -14.36 0.51
CA VAL A 166 1.44 -13.68 1.43
C VAL A 166 2.85 -14.27 1.34
N TYR A 167 2.96 -15.58 1.19
CA TYR A 167 4.24 -16.28 1.06
C TYR A 167 4.99 -15.90 -0.22
N LYS A 168 4.28 -15.76 -1.35
CA LYS A 168 4.91 -15.32 -2.60
C LYS A 168 5.35 -13.86 -2.55
N VAL A 169 4.56 -12.99 -1.91
CA VAL A 169 5.00 -11.62 -1.63
C VAL A 169 6.25 -11.61 -0.75
N GLN A 170 6.29 -12.44 0.29
CA GLN A 170 7.44 -12.54 1.20
C GLN A 170 8.69 -13.09 0.52
N GLU A 171 8.56 -14.16 -0.27
CA GLU A 171 9.64 -14.74 -1.06
C GLU A 171 10.22 -13.72 -2.04
N ALA A 172 9.35 -13.05 -2.81
CA ALA A 172 9.77 -12.01 -3.76
C ALA A 172 10.39 -10.79 -3.05
N PHE A 173 9.90 -10.42 -1.88
CA PHE A 173 10.46 -9.31 -1.09
C PHE A 173 11.86 -9.63 -0.56
N ASN A 174 12.12 -10.89 -0.18
CA ASN A 174 13.40 -11.34 0.35
C ASN A 174 14.44 -11.64 -0.75
N ASN A 175 14.00 -12.00 -1.96
CA ASN A 175 14.88 -12.30 -3.11
C ASN A 175 15.47 -11.03 -3.73
N VAL A 176 16.20 -10.26 -2.93
CA VAL A 176 16.91 -9.05 -3.38
C VAL A 176 18.25 -9.46 -3.99
N THR A 177 18.48 -9.08 -5.25
CA THR A 177 19.81 -9.14 -5.85
C THR A 177 20.76 -8.27 -5.03
N LEU A 178 21.75 -8.90 -4.40
CA LEU A 178 22.79 -8.17 -3.70
C LEU A 178 23.68 -7.46 -4.72
N PRO A 179 24.11 -6.21 -4.44
CA PRO A 179 25.12 -5.55 -5.25
C PRO A 179 26.45 -6.33 -5.18
N ASP A 180 27.36 -6.05 -6.12
CA ASP A 180 28.70 -6.63 -6.11
C ASP A 180 29.43 -6.36 -4.79
N GLU A 181 30.43 -7.18 -4.48
CA GLU A 181 31.26 -6.96 -3.30
C GLU A 181 31.95 -5.58 -3.36
N ASN A 182 32.23 -5.01 -2.19
CA ASN A 182 33.00 -3.77 -2.06
C ASN A 182 32.39 -2.49 -2.66
N VAL A 183 31.13 -2.47 -3.08
CA VAL A 183 30.48 -1.25 -3.63
C VAL A 183 30.60 -0.04 -2.68
N TYR A 184 30.48 -0.24 -1.36
CA TYR A 184 30.70 0.84 -0.39
C TYR A 184 32.16 1.29 -0.31
N LYS A 185 33.13 0.35 -0.35
CA LYS A 185 34.56 0.67 -0.33
C LYS A 185 34.93 1.53 -1.55
N THR A 186 34.53 1.12 -2.74
CA THR A 186 34.78 1.86 -3.98
C THR A 186 34.15 3.26 -3.94
N ALA A 187 32.93 3.39 -3.43
CA ALA A 187 32.28 4.70 -3.27
C ALA A 187 33.02 5.61 -2.28
N ILE A 188 33.52 5.05 -1.17
CA ILE A 188 34.31 5.78 -0.17
C ILE A 188 35.65 6.21 -0.75
N GLU A 189 36.36 5.32 -1.43
CA GLU A 189 37.65 5.62 -2.08
C GLU A 189 37.50 6.74 -3.13
N ALA A 190 36.43 6.69 -3.94
CA ALA A 190 36.13 7.74 -4.91
C ALA A 190 35.81 9.10 -4.25
N ALA A 191 35.11 9.10 -3.11
CA ALA A 191 34.78 10.31 -2.38
C ALA A 191 36.00 10.95 -1.68
N LEU A 192 36.92 10.13 -1.18
CA LEU A 192 38.17 10.58 -0.54
C LEU A 192 39.22 11.08 -1.53
N SER A 193 39.10 10.69 -2.82
CA SER A 193 40.03 11.13 -3.88
C SER A 193 39.62 12.47 -4.53
N ARG A 194 38.61 13.16 -4.00
CA ARG A 194 38.17 14.51 -4.38
C ARG A 194 38.63 15.52 -3.34
#